data_AF-A0A940P9T1-F1
#
_entry.id   AF-A0A940P9T1-F1
#
_cell.length_a   1.000
_cell.length_b   1.000
_cell.length_c   1.000
_cell.angle_alpha   90.00
_cell.angle_beta   90.00
_cell.angle_gamma   90.00
#
_symmetry.space_group_name_H-M   'P 1'
#
loop_
_entity.id
_entity.type
_entity.pdbx_description
1 polymer ?
#
loop_
_entity_poly.entity_id
_entity_poly.type
_entity_poly.pdbx_seq_one_letter_code
_entity_poly.pdbx_strand_id
1 'polypeptide(L)'
;MKKLTLGGKFDWFIDTLEKSGTFILELSDEEIETFIFEDFIVGVTSFFSKNNLIELKENGLIDEDIEKAACLIRKKVLDIDNTSLWSIDSVRQSSEWLDILSLSDELKNRLHERWSNEEIEYLKTI
;
A
#
# COMPACT_ATOMS: atom_id res chain seq x y z
N MET A 1 -15.54 15.63 9.31
CA MET A 1 -15.41 14.24 8.81
C MET A 1 -15.68 13.28 9.96
N LYS A 2 -16.44 12.20 9.72
CA LYS A 2 -16.60 11.12 10.71
C LYS A 2 -15.27 10.35 10.80
N LYS A 3 -14.88 9.92 12.01
CA LYS A 3 -13.72 9.05 12.20
C LYS A 3 -14.02 7.69 11.53
N LEU A 4 -13.08 7.18 10.74
CA LEU A 4 -13.19 5.84 10.17
C LEU A 4 -13.24 4.78 11.28
N THR A 5 -14.01 3.72 11.07
CA THR A 5 -13.98 2.51 11.91
C THR A 5 -12.65 1.79 11.72
N LEU A 6 -12.40 0.79 12.56
CA LEU A 6 -11.19 -0.02 12.45
C LEU A 6 -11.16 -0.82 11.14
N GLY A 7 -12.27 -1.47 10.81
CA GLY A 7 -12.44 -2.16 9.54
C GLY A 7 -12.36 -1.21 8.34
N GLY A 8 -12.91 0.00 8.46
CA GLY A 8 -12.75 1.01 7.41
C GLY A 8 -11.29 1.43 7.19
N LYS A 9 -10.48 1.52 8.25
CA LYS A 9 -9.04 1.78 8.11
C LYS A 9 -8.30 0.62 7.45
N PHE A 10 -8.72 -0.61 7.76
CA PHE A 10 -8.16 -1.79 7.13
C PHE A 10 -8.56 -1.90 5.66
N ASP A 11 -9.81 -1.60 5.31
CA ASP A 11 -10.27 -1.56 3.93
C ASP A 11 -9.43 -0.57 3.09
N TRP A 12 -9.22 0.64 3.61
CA TRP A 12 -8.35 1.60 2.95
C TRP A 12 -6.86 1.19 2.92
N PHE A 13 -6.38 0.43 3.90
CA PHE A 13 -5.04 -0.17 3.85
C PHE A 13 -4.95 -1.19 2.70
N ILE A 14 -5.96 -2.03 2.52
CA ILE A 14 -6.05 -2.99 1.41
C ILE A 14 -6.16 -2.27 0.07
N ASP A 15 -7.06 -1.29 -0.04
CA ASP A 15 -7.22 -0.49 -1.26
C ASP A 15 -5.89 0.18 -1.66
N THR A 16 -5.19 0.79 -0.70
CA THR A 16 -3.86 1.37 -0.92
C THR A 16 -2.88 0.35 -1.49
N LEU A 17 -2.85 -0.85 -0.91
CA LEU A 17 -1.95 -1.91 -1.36
C LEU A 17 -2.29 -2.34 -2.78
N GLU A 18 -3.57 -2.42 -3.15
CA GLU A 18 -4.00 -2.80 -4.50
C GLU A 18 -3.63 -1.81 -5.59
N LYS A 19 -3.34 -0.54 -5.26
CA LYS A 19 -2.84 0.45 -6.22
C LYS A 19 -1.38 0.28 -6.61
N SER A 20 -0.68 -0.69 -6.01
CA SER A 20 0.75 -0.91 -6.25
C SER A 20 1.08 -2.38 -6.42
N GLY A 21 2.11 -2.67 -7.20
CA GLY A 21 2.52 -4.02 -7.57
C GLY A 21 3.16 -4.03 -8.96
N THR A 22 3.87 -5.10 -9.32
CA THR A 22 4.57 -5.17 -10.61
C THR A 22 3.64 -5.09 -11.81
N PHE A 23 2.34 -5.36 -11.64
CA PHE A 23 1.32 -5.18 -12.67
C PHE A 23 1.25 -3.74 -13.22
N ILE A 24 1.65 -2.74 -12.42
CA ILE A 24 1.73 -1.32 -12.82
C ILE A 24 2.62 -1.12 -14.04
N LEU A 25 3.65 -1.96 -14.22
CA LEU A 25 4.59 -1.85 -15.33
C LEU A 25 3.95 -2.12 -16.70
N GLU A 26 2.80 -2.77 -16.73
CA GLU A 26 2.05 -3.12 -17.95
C GLU A 26 0.87 -2.18 -18.22
N LEU A 27 0.58 -1.25 -17.29
CA LEU A 27 -0.52 -0.28 -17.44
C LEU A 27 -0.17 0.83 -18.43
N SER A 28 -1.20 1.52 -18.93
CA SER A 28 -1.02 2.77 -19.68
C SER A 28 -0.53 3.91 -18.79
N ASP A 29 -0.02 4.97 -19.41
CA ASP A 29 0.48 6.14 -18.69
C ASP A 29 -0.61 6.84 -17.86
N GLU A 30 -1.84 6.91 -18.39
CA GLU A 30 -3.02 7.45 -17.68
C GLU A 30 -3.38 6.60 -16.45
N GLU A 31 -3.35 5.27 -16.59
CA GLU A 31 -3.62 4.37 -15.47
C GLU A 31 -2.53 4.43 -14.40
N ILE A 32 -1.24 4.55 -14.79
CA ILE A 32 -0.14 4.77 -13.84
C ILE A 32 -0.34 6.09 -13.10
N GLU A 33 -0.78 7.15 -13.79
CA GLU A 33 -1.03 8.44 -13.18
C GLU A 33 -2.10 8.36 -12.09
N THR A 34 -3.26 7.77 -12.40
CA THR A 34 -4.31 7.55 -11.42
C THR A 34 -3.86 6.63 -10.29
N PHE A 35 -3.28 5.48 -10.59
CA PHE A 35 -2.96 4.49 -9.55
C PHE A 35 -1.85 4.96 -8.63
N ILE A 36 -0.76 5.49 -9.18
CA ILE A 36 0.44 5.82 -8.41
C ILE A 36 0.42 7.27 -7.92
N PHE A 37 0.19 8.21 -8.84
CA PHE A 37 0.38 9.64 -8.57
C PHE A 37 -0.86 10.30 -7.96
N GLU A 38 -2.03 9.68 -8.04
CA GLU A 38 -3.25 10.15 -7.37
C GLU A 38 -3.64 9.27 -6.17
N ASP A 39 -3.91 7.97 -6.39
CA ASP A 39 -4.49 7.11 -5.36
C ASP A 39 -3.44 6.58 -4.35
N PHE A 40 -2.35 5.97 -4.85
CA PHE A 40 -1.38 5.29 -4.01
C PHE A 40 -0.65 6.25 -3.06
N ILE A 41 -0.22 7.42 -3.53
CA ILE A 41 0.46 8.41 -2.69
C ILE A 41 -0.44 8.92 -1.54
N VAL A 42 -1.74 9.13 -1.81
CA VAL A 42 -2.73 9.49 -0.79
C VAL A 42 -2.90 8.34 0.21
N GLY A 43 -2.97 7.11 -0.28
CA GLY A 43 -3.09 5.92 0.54
C GLY A 43 -1.86 5.69 1.44
N VAL A 44 -0.67 5.82 0.89
CA VAL A 44 0.61 5.66 1.60
C VAL A 44 0.79 6.72 2.68
N THR A 45 0.46 7.97 2.39
CA THR A 45 0.56 9.06 3.36
C THR A 45 -0.43 8.89 4.51
N SER A 46 -1.63 8.37 4.23
CA SER A 46 -2.73 8.25 5.18
C SER A 46 -2.77 6.90 5.92
N PHE A 47 -2.93 5.81 5.18
CA PHE A 47 -3.24 4.47 5.72
C PHE A 47 -2.01 3.63 6.00
N PHE A 48 -0.86 3.94 5.40
CA PHE A 48 0.42 3.36 5.83
C PHE A 48 1.11 4.23 6.89
N SER A 49 0.44 5.26 7.41
CA SER A 49 0.99 6.06 8.51
C SER A 49 1.24 5.20 9.75
N LYS A 50 2.32 5.50 10.48
CA LYS A 50 2.74 4.74 11.66
C LYS A 50 1.62 4.54 12.68
N ASN A 51 0.83 5.58 12.94
CA ASN A 51 -0.28 5.48 13.90
C ASN A 51 -1.38 4.53 13.41
N ASN A 52 -1.70 4.55 12.12
CA ASN A 52 -2.70 3.65 11.55
C ASN A 52 -2.21 2.19 11.61
N LEU A 53 -0.96 1.94 11.22
CA LEU A 53 -0.39 0.59 11.23
C LEU A 53 -0.28 0.01 12.65
N ILE A 54 0.11 0.82 13.64
CA ILE A 54 0.12 0.41 15.05
C ILE A 54 -1.28 0.02 15.50
N GLU A 55 -2.30 0.83 15.19
CA GLU A 55 -3.68 0.55 15.60
C GLU A 55 -4.23 -0.72 14.94
N LEU A 56 -3.95 -0.94 13.64
CA LEU A 56 -4.33 -2.18 12.94
C LEU A 56 -3.68 -3.41 13.58
N LYS A 57 -2.39 -3.31 13.93
CA LYS A 57 -1.65 -4.40 14.58
C LYS A 57 -2.14 -4.69 15.99
N GLU A 58 -2.34 -3.66 16.81
CA GLU A 58 -2.79 -3.81 18.20
C GLU A 58 -4.17 -4.48 18.29
N ASN A 59 -4.99 -4.36 17.26
CA ASN A 59 -6.28 -5.03 17.17
C ASN A 59 -6.24 -6.34 16.36
N GLY A 60 -5.07 -6.77 15.87
CA GLY A 60 -4.87 -8.06 15.22
C GLY A 60 -5.31 -8.15 13.77
N LEU A 61 -5.51 -7.03 13.06
CA LEU A 61 -5.87 -7.02 11.63
C LEU A 61 -4.65 -7.24 10.74
N ILE A 62 -3.47 -6.82 11.23
CA ILE A 62 -2.17 -7.10 10.62
C ILE A 62 -1.21 -7.62 11.70
N ASP A 63 -0.16 -8.32 11.28
CA ASP A 63 0.92 -8.72 12.18
C ASP A 63 2.13 -7.76 12.09
N GLU A 64 3.17 -8.06 12.87
CA GLU A 64 4.39 -7.27 12.94
C GLU A 64 5.16 -7.24 11.61
N ASP A 65 5.12 -8.32 10.82
CA ASP A 65 5.84 -8.40 9.56
C ASP A 65 5.13 -7.56 8.49
N ILE A 66 3.79 -7.61 8.44
CA ILE A 66 2.97 -6.75 7.60
C ILE A 66 3.16 -5.27 7.96
N GLU A 67 3.17 -4.93 9.25
CA GLU A 67 3.43 -3.56 9.72
C GLU A 67 4.79 -3.05 9.21
N LYS A 68 5.86 -3.85 9.38
CA LYS A 68 7.21 -3.50 8.96
C LYS A 68 7.31 -3.32 7.44
N ALA A 69 6.70 -4.23 6.68
CA ALA A 69 6.67 -4.16 5.21
C ALA A 69 5.94 -2.90 4.73
N ALA A 70 4.75 -2.60 5.26
CA ALA A 70 4.01 -1.39 4.92
C ALA A 70 4.78 -0.10 5.31
N CYS A 71 5.45 -0.09 6.46
CA CYS A 71 6.33 1.01 6.86
C CYS A 71 7.49 1.22 5.88
N LEU A 72 8.09 0.13 5.39
CA LEU A 72 9.20 0.18 4.44
C LEU A 72 8.74 0.72 3.09
N ILE A 73 7.61 0.23 2.56
CA ILE A 73 7.00 0.74 1.32
C ILE A 73 6.74 2.23 1.46
N ARG A 74 6.08 2.65 2.55
CA ARG A 74 5.80 4.08 2.79
C ARG A 74 7.08 4.90 2.81
N LYS A 75 8.10 4.45 3.52
CA LYS A 75 9.37 5.19 3.58
C LYS A 75 9.94 5.37 2.18
N LYS A 76 10.03 4.29 1.39
CA LYS A 76 10.60 4.33 0.03
C LYS A 76 9.82 5.26 -0.89
N VAL A 77 8.49 5.19 -0.87
CA VAL A 77 7.61 6.08 -1.66
C VAL A 77 7.81 7.54 -1.28
N LEU A 78 7.89 7.85 0.01
CA LEU A 78 8.11 9.24 0.45
C LEU A 78 9.53 9.75 0.22
N ASP A 79 10.52 8.86 0.15
CA ASP A 79 11.91 9.21 -0.19
C ASP A 79 12.05 9.56 -1.69
N ILE A 80 11.17 9.02 -2.55
CA ILE A 80 11.15 9.34 -3.99
C ILE A 80 10.16 10.43 -4.37
N ASP A 81 9.16 10.71 -3.54
CA ASP A 81 8.19 11.78 -3.74
C ASP A 81 8.91 13.14 -3.89
N ASN A 82 8.45 13.97 -4.82
CA ASN A 82 9.07 15.25 -5.21
C ASN A 82 10.53 15.16 -5.74
N THR A 83 11.01 13.98 -6.13
CA THR A 83 12.32 13.81 -6.80
C THR A 83 12.16 13.58 -8.30
N SER A 84 13.27 13.50 -9.05
CA SER A 84 13.24 13.11 -10.46
C SER A 84 12.75 11.68 -10.71
N LEU A 85 12.73 10.84 -9.66
CA LEU A 85 12.16 9.50 -9.72
C LEU A 85 10.63 9.52 -9.68
N TRP A 86 9.98 10.64 -9.35
CA TRP A 86 8.52 10.78 -9.35
C TRP A 86 7.99 11.05 -10.77
N SER A 87 8.18 10.10 -11.68
CA SER A 87 7.75 10.19 -13.07
C SER A 87 7.37 8.81 -13.63
N ILE A 88 6.51 8.79 -14.66
CA ILE A 88 6.08 7.55 -15.34
C ILE A 88 7.29 6.80 -15.90
N ASP A 89 8.23 7.50 -16.54
CA ASP A 89 9.46 6.89 -17.07
C ASP A 89 10.23 6.15 -15.97
N SER A 90 10.35 6.76 -14.79
CA SER A 90 11.04 6.16 -13.65
C SER A 90 10.26 4.96 -13.10
N VAL A 91 8.92 5.03 -13.03
CA VAL A 91 8.08 3.90 -12.61
C VAL A 91 8.38 2.65 -13.42
N ARG A 92 8.61 2.81 -14.73
CA ARG A 92 8.87 1.67 -15.64
C ARG A 92 10.30 1.15 -15.60
N GLN A 93 11.27 2.00 -15.29
CA GLN A 93 12.68 1.70 -15.59
C GLN A 93 13.60 1.72 -14.37
N SER A 94 13.22 2.41 -13.29
CA SER A 94 14.10 2.55 -12.15
C SER A 94 14.07 1.32 -11.26
N SER A 95 15.24 0.99 -10.71
CA SER A 95 15.36 -0.06 -9.70
C SER A 95 14.58 0.25 -8.42
N GLU A 96 14.44 1.54 -8.10
CA GLU A 96 13.77 2.05 -6.91
C GLU A 96 12.27 1.79 -6.97
N TRP A 97 11.64 2.04 -8.13
CA TRP A 97 10.24 1.70 -8.33
C TRP A 97 10.02 0.20 -8.42
N LEU A 98 10.89 -0.52 -9.13
CA LEU A 98 10.80 -1.98 -9.18
C LEU A 98 10.84 -2.60 -7.77
N ASP A 99 11.71 -2.10 -6.90
CA ASP A 99 11.80 -2.52 -5.50
C ASP A 99 10.52 -2.20 -4.72
N ILE A 100 9.96 -0.98 -4.84
CA ILE A 100 8.67 -0.62 -4.22
C ILE A 100 7.55 -1.54 -4.70
N LEU A 101 7.40 -1.74 -6.01
CA LEU A 101 6.34 -2.56 -6.59
C LEU A 101 6.48 -4.04 -6.20
N SER A 102 7.70 -4.56 -6.17
CA SER A 102 7.98 -5.93 -5.73
C SER A 102 7.66 -6.12 -4.24
N LEU A 103 8.01 -5.14 -3.40
CA LEU A 103 7.64 -5.16 -1.98
C LEU A 103 6.13 -5.14 -1.76
N SER A 104 5.39 -4.40 -2.59
CA SER A 104 3.92 -4.43 -2.57
C SER A 104 3.37 -5.81 -2.92
N ASP A 105 3.88 -6.46 -3.96
CA ASP A 105 3.46 -7.83 -4.31
C ASP A 105 3.79 -8.84 -3.20
N GLU A 106 4.98 -8.73 -2.59
CA GLU A 106 5.36 -9.56 -1.45
C GLU A 106 4.41 -9.35 -0.25
N LEU A 107 4.07 -8.09 0.05
CA LEU A 107 3.15 -7.76 1.13
C LEU A 107 1.74 -8.32 0.87
N LYS A 108 1.23 -8.25 -0.36
CA LYS A 108 -0.05 -8.89 -0.73
C LYS A 108 -0.02 -10.39 -0.48
N ASN A 109 1.05 -11.06 -0.89
CA ASN A 109 1.21 -12.50 -0.67
C ASN A 109 1.21 -12.84 0.83
N ARG A 110 1.98 -12.11 1.64
CA ARG A 110 2.02 -12.29 3.10
C ARG A 110 0.65 -12.10 3.75
N LEU A 111 -0.12 -11.13 3.29
CA LEU A 111 -1.47 -10.91 3.77
C LEU A 111 -2.36 -12.14 3.49
N HIS A 112 -2.29 -12.71 2.29
CA HIS A 112 -3.05 -13.90 1.90
C HIS A 112 -2.52 -15.21 2.52
N GLU A 113 -1.26 -15.26 2.95
CA GLU A 113 -0.73 -16.34 3.77
C GLU A 113 -1.27 -16.29 5.20
N ARG A 114 -1.54 -15.07 5.71
CA ARG A 114 -2.03 -14.84 7.07
C ARG A 114 -3.54 -14.96 7.21
N TRP A 115 -4.28 -14.48 6.21
CA TRP A 115 -5.72 -14.36 6.20
C TRP A 115 -6.30 -14.85 4.87
N SER A 116 -7.38 -15.62 4.94
CA SER A 116 -8.18 -15.96 3.76
C SER A 116 -8.92 -14.72 3.23
N ASN A 117 -9.38 -14.79 1.97
CA ASN A 117 -10.20 -13.73 1.37
C ASN A 117 -11.47 -13.45 2.18
N GLU A 118 -12.11 -14.49 2.72
CA GLU A 118 -13.30 -14.36 3.55
C GLU A 118 -13.02 -13.63 4.87
N GLU A 119 -11.87 -13.92 5.50
CA GLU A 119 -11.42 -13.21 6.70
C GLU A 119 -11.08 -11.75 6.40
N ILE A 120 -10.39 -11.47 5.28
CA ILE A 120 -10.10 -10.09 4.86
C ILE A 120 -11.39 -9.29 4.69
N GLU A 121 -12.39 -9.84 4.00
CA GLU A 121 -13.68 -9.18 3.82
C GLU A 121 -14.42 -8.98 5.14
N TYR A 122 -14.37 -9.95 6.06
CA TYR A 122 -14.92 -9.77 7.40
C TYR A 122 -14.21 -8.65 8.18
N LEU A 123 -12.87 -8.62 8.17
CA LEU A 123 -12.06 -7.63 8.88
C LEU A 123 -12.28 -6.20 8.35
N LYS A 124 -12.76 -6.02 7.12
CA LYS A 124 -13.17 -4.69 6.60
C LYS A 124 -14.43 -4.15 7.27
N THR A 125 -15.24 -5.00 7.91
CA THR A 125 -16.55 -4.63 8.46
C THR A 125 -16.56 -4.24 9.94
N ILE A 126 -15.45 -4.48 10.67
CA ILE A 126 -15.40 -4.29 12.13
C ILE A 126 -15.22 -2.84 12.61
#